data_AF-A0A511R6R3-F1
#
_entry.id   AF-A0A511R6R3-F1
#
_cell.length_a   1.000
_cell.length_b   1.000
_cell.length_c   1.000
_cell.angle_alpha   90.00
_cell.angle_beta   90.00
_cell.angle_gamma   90.00
#
_symmetry.space_group_name_H-M   'P 1'
#
loop_
_entity.id
_entity.type
_entity.pdbx_description
1 polymer ?
#
loop_
_entity_poly.entity_id
_entity_poly.type
_entity_poly.pdbx_seq_one_letter_code
_entity_poly.pdbx_strand_id
1 'polypeptide(L)'
;MQKLWAVWLVLGLSVAQAPQAAVLLRLNDAQNAVVVGAFQAGRFTQAEKLTRLEARRYLVFGPQGRINQAQGAGGLKTPDICDWNRETPLTLLERRAIQYPAYALSASWNPQPRPVASFASAAAHLQAVGVELNRLGIKKAPSVTQALRTDLDGDGRDEVILSANQPGFSINQGQIEGRYAQEVGDYGLVLVRKLLSDTDLRTYVLEATHLEKPFDGTEGMPTVITRRVGAILDLDGDGKMEIITEDWVHEGWGSKVWRWDGRRFVKVLEWGCGV
;
A
#
# COMPACT_ATOMS: atom_id res chain seq x y z
N MET A 1 22.08 69.31 14.67
CA MET A 1 21.85 68.39 13.54
C MET A 1 21.63 66.98 14.08
N GLN A 2 20.39 66.49 14.14
CA GLN A 2 20.10 65.10 14.49
C GLN A 2 20.10 64.24 13.22
N LYS A 3 20.85 63.12 13.22
CA LYS A 3 20.82 62.13 12.14
C LYS A 3 19.76 61.07 12.46
N LEU A 4 18.66 61.08 11.73
CA LEU A 4 17.68 59.99 11.72
C LEU A 4 18.27 58.80 10.97
N TRP A 5 18.31 57.63 11.62
CA TRP A 5 18.65 56.37 10.99
C TRP A 5 17.36 55.67 10.54
N ALA A 6 17.18 55.49 9.24
CA ALA A 6 16.05 54.75 8.70
C ALA A 6 16.31 53.23 8.80
N VAL A 7 15.56 52.54 9.65
CA VAL A 7 15.54 51.08 9.69
C VAL A 7 14.68 50.58 8.53
N TRP A 8 15.31 49.95 7.54
CA TRP A 8 14.60 49.27 6.46
C TRP A 8 14.07 47.93 6.95
N LEU A 9 12.75 47.86 7.17
CA LEU A 9 12.05 46.61 7.47
C LEU A 9 11.95 45.79 6.18
N VAL A 10 12.79 44.77 6.04
CA VAL A 10 12.67 43.79 4.96
C VAL A 10 11.47 42.89 5.27
N LEU A 11 10.32 43.20 4.67
CA LEU A 11 9.17 42.31 4.64
C LEU A 11 9.55 41.06 3.83
N GLY A 12 9.89 39.99 4.54
CA GLY A 12 10.12 38.68 3.95
C GLY A 12 8.84 38.17 3.30
N LEU A 13 8.79 38.20 1.97
CA LEU A 13 7.80 37.49 1.19
C LEU A 13 8.01 35.99 1.43
N SER A 14 7.20 35.40 2.32
CA SER A 14 7.10 33.94 2.44
C SER A 14 6.67 33.38 1.09
N VAL A 15 7.63 32.79 0.37
CA VAL A 15 7.34 32.04 -0.85
C VAL A 15 6.40 30.92 -0.43
N ALA A 16 5.14 30.99 -0.89
CA ALA A 16 4.17 29.94 -0.64
C ALA A 16 4.73 28.64 -1.22
N GLN A 17 5.15 27.73 -0.34
CA GLN A 17 5.70 26.45 -0.74
C GLN A 17 4.65 25.74 -1.59
N ALA A 18 5.03 25.37 -2.83
CA ALA A 18 4.10 24.74 -3.75
C ALA A 18 3.46 23.53 -3.06
N PRO A 19 2.12 23.38 -3.10
CA PRO A 19 1.44 22.38 -2.32
C PRO A 19 2.00 21.00 -2.64
N GLN A 20 2.43 20.27 -1.60
CA GLN A 20 2.89 18.90 -1.74
C GLN A 20 1.83 18.09 -2.49
N ALA A 21 2.30 17.42 -3.53
CA ALA A 21 1.46 16.64 -4.42
C ALA A 21 2.18 15.32 -4.73
N ALA A 22 1.49 14.22 -4.46
CA ALA A 22 1.91 12.89 -4.88
C ALA A 22 0.84 12.20 -5.71
N VAL A 23 1.26 11.37 -6.66
CA VAL A 23 0.38 10.49 -7.44
C VAL A 23 0.90 9.07 -7.26
N LEU A 24 0.03 8.20 -6.76
CA LEU A 24 0.29 6.78 -6.53
C LEU A 24 -0.34 5.95 -7.65
N LEU A 25 0.46 5.07 -8.25
CA LEU A 25 0.03 4.12 -9.26
C LEU A 25 0.52 2.73 -8.92
N ARG A 26 -0.28 1.72 -9.27
CA ARG A 26 0.16 0.32 -9.30
C ARG A 26 0.57 -0.04 -10.72
N LEU A 27 1.76 -0.60 -10.90
CA LEU A 27 2.16 -1.22 -12.16
C LEU A 27 1.53 -2.60 -12.26
N ASN A 28 1.06 -2.96 -13.45
CA ASN A 28 0.67 -4.33 -13.79
C ASN A 28 1.76 -5.01 -14.63
N ASP A 29 1.64 -6.32 -14.78
CA ASP A 29 2.62 -7.18 -15.48
C ASP A 29 2.86 -6.78 -16.94
N ALA A 30 1.94 -6.02 -17.55
CA ALA A 30 2.03 -5.48 -18.92
C ALA A 30 2.71 -4.10 -19.02
N GLN A 31 3.34 -3.60 -17.95
CA GLN A 31 3.96 -2.27 -17.85
C GLN A 31 3.00 -1.07 -17.96
N ASN A 32 1.69 -1.32 -18.03
CA ASN A 32 0.70 -0.27 -17.78
C ASN A 32 0.65 0.00 -16.27
N ALA A 33 0.31 1.23 -15.89
CA ALA A 33 0.10 1.57 -14.50
C ALA A 33 -1.28 2.21 -14.30
N VAL A 34 -2.02 1.73 -13.32
CA VAL A 34 -3.32 2.28 -12.94
C VAL A 34 -3.13 3.20 -11.73
N VAL A 35 -3.73 4.38 -11.78
CA VAL A 35 -3.74 5.31 -10.64
C VAL A 35 -4.59 4.73 -9.50
N VAL A 36 -3.98 4.59 -8.32
CA VAL A 36 -4.68 4.26 -7.06
C VAL A 36 -5.23 5.52 -6.39
N GLY A 37 -4.54 6.65 -6.57
CA GLY A 37 -5.00 7.94 -6.08
C GLY A 37 -3.89 8.98 -6.06
N ALA A 38 -4.15 10.10 -5.39
CA ALA A 38 -3.18 11.17 -5.20
C ALA A 38 -3.32 11.79 -3.81
N PHE A 39 -2.22 12.28 -3.25
CA PHE A 39 -2.27 13.27 -2.16
C PHE A 39 -2.07 14.66 -2.78
N GLN A 40 -3.02 15.57 -2.58
CA GLN A 40 -2.95 16.93 -3.14
C GLN A 40 -3.65 17.91 -2.21
N ALA A 41 -3.01 19.06 -1.94
CA ALA A 41 -3.57 20.13 -1.11
C ALA A 41 -4.06 19.65 0.28
N GLY A 42 -3.25 18.85 0.98
CA GLY A 42 -3.55 18.40 2.34
C GLY A 42 -4.50 17.20 2.44
N ARG A 43 -4.89 16.57 1.32
CA ARG A 43 -5.87 15.47 1.32
C ARG A 43 -5.54 14.35 0.34
N PHE A 44 -5.81 13.12 0.77
CA PHE A 44 -5.93 11.98 -0.13
C PHE A 44 -7.18 12.12 -1.01
N THR A 45 -7.00 11.92 -2.30
CA THR A 45 -8.03 11.99 -3.32
C THR A 45 -8.02 10.67 -4.07
N GLN A 46 -9.12 9.92 -3.95
CA GLN A 46 -9.32 8.64 -4.63
C GLN A 46 -9.13 8.78 -6.14
N ALA A 47 -8.68 7.70 -6.78
CA ALA A 47 -8.43 7.63 -8.20
C ALA A 47 -9.56 8.31 -9.00
N GLU A 48 -10.80 7.84 -8.85
CA GLU A 48 -12.02 8.22 -9.58
C GLU A 48 -12.30 9.72 -9.58
N LYS A 49 -11.78 10.46 -8.59
CA LYS A 49 -12.04 11.90 -8.39
C LYS A 49 -11.01 12.83 -9.05
N LEU A 50 -9.89 12.31 -9.56
CA LEU A 50 -8.87 13.14 -10.23
C LEU A 50 -9.31 13.48 -11.65
N THR A 51 -9.16 14.72 -12.12
CA THR A 51 -9.48 15.08 -13.52
C THR A 51 -8.26 15.10 -14.44
N ARG A 52 -7.05 14.99 -13.89
CA ARG A 52 -5.78 15.11 -14.61
C ARG A 52 -4.63 14.43 -13.85
N LEU A 53 -3.61 13.97 -14.58
CA LEU A 53 -2.30 13.62 -14.04
C LEU A 53 -1.24 14.57 -14.61
N GLU A 54 -0.65 15.39 -13.74
CA GLU A 54 0.45 16.30 -14.09
C GLU A 54 1.82 15.66 -13.86
N ALA A 55 1.88 14.60 -13.05
CA ALA A 55 3.11 13.90 -12.70
C ALA A 55 3.74 13.20 -13.92
N ARG A 56 5.02 13.47 -14.13
CA ARG A 56 5.83 12.96 -15.25
C ARG A 56 6.91 11.98 -14.82
N ARG A 57 7.42 12.07 -13.59
CA ARG A 57 8.51 11.24 -13.08
C ARG A 57 8.08 10.51 -11.82
N TYR A 58 8.48 9.26 -11.71
CA TYR A 58 8.06 8.36 -10.65
C TYR A 58 9.26 7.56 -10.13
N LEU A 59 9.31 7.36 -8.82
CA LEU A 59 10.13 6.32 -8.20
C LEU A 59 9.27 5.07 -8.07
N VAL A 60 9.80 3.91 -8.44
CA VAL A 60 9.06 2.63 -8.37
C VAL A 60 9.54 1.83 -7.17
N PHE A 61 8.61 1.36 -6.35
CA PHE A 61 8.86 0.64 -5.10
C PHE A 61 8.16 -0.73 -5.10
N GLY A 62 8.79 -1.71 -4.47
CA GLY A 62 8.15 -2.93 -3.99
C GLY A 62 8.10 -2.94 -2.46
N PRO A 63 7.79 -4.08 -1.83
CA PRO A 63 7.56 -4.16 -0.38
C PRO A 63 8.73 -3.70 0.48
N GLN A 64 9.97 -3.87 -0.01
CA GLN A 64 11.21 -3.55 0.72
C GLN A 64 11.90 -2.28 0.26
N GLY A 65 11.34 -1.55 -0.71
CA GLY A 65 11.91 -0.29 -1.21
C GLY A 65 12.08 -0.19 -2.73
N ARG A 66 13.00 0.68 -3.17
CA ARG A 66 13.03 1.20 -4.55
C ARG A 66 13.55 0.20 -5.60
N ILE A 67 12.64 -0.31 -6.43
CA ILE A 67 12.89 -1.30 -7.49
C ILE A 67 12.98 -0.75 -8.92
N ASN A 68 12.63 0.51 -9.19
CA ASN A 68 12.93 1.18 -10.48
C ASN A 68 12.82 2.72 -10.39
N GLN A 69 12.91 3.40 -11.54
CA GLN A 69 12.33 4.72 -11.80
C GLN A 69 11.49 4.64 -13.08
N ALA A 70 10.46 5.47 -13.21
CA ALA A 70 9.63 5.51 -14.41
C ALA A 70 9.34 6.94 -14.88
N GLN A 71 9.16 7.07 -16.19
CA GLN A 71 8.70 8.28 -16.88
C GLN A 71 7.28 8.04 -17.39
N GLY A 72 6.32 8.85 -16.97
CA GLY A 72 4.95 8.77 -17.42
C GLY A 72 4.67 9.63 -18.65
N ALA A 73 3.80 9.11 -19.52
CA ALA A 73 3.23 9.87 -20.64
C ALA A 73 2.26 10.98 -20.18
N GLY A 74 1.80 10.94 -18.93
CA GLY A 74 0.83 11.88 -18.34
C GLY A 74 -0.59 11.62 -18.83
N GLY A 75 -1.55 12.38 -18.28
CA GLY A 75 -2.96 12.23 -18.63
C GLY A 75 -3.61 10.92 -18.13
N LEU A 76 -4.87 10.76 -18.50
CA LEU A 76 -5.74 9.63 -18.15
C LEU A 76 -6.38 9.13 -19.46
N LYS A 77 -6.51 7.80 -19.63
CA LYS A 77 -7.23 7.15 -20.74
C LYS A 77 -8.48 6.43 -20.21
N THR A 78 -9.41 6.06 -21.08
CA THR A 78 -10.56 5.13 -20.87
C THR A 78 -10.97 4.62 -22.26
N PRO A 79 -11.18 3.29 -22.49
CA PRO A 79 -12.27 2.55 -21.86
C PRO A 79 -11.79 1.27 -21.09
N ASP A 80 -12.52 0.17 -20.80
CA ASP A 80 -13.94 -0.24 -20.93
C ASP A 80 -14.30 -1.27 -19.82
N ILE A 81 -15.58 -1.41 -19.43
CA ILE A 81 -16.27 -2.22 -18.35
C ILE A 81 -15.56 -2.54 -16.99
N CYS A 82 -14.24 -2.58 -16.90
CA CYS A 82 -13.49 -2.02 -15.76
C CYS A 82 -13.27 -0.50 -15.98
N ASP A 83 -14.31 0.23 -16.40
CA ASP A 83 -14.21 1.51 -17.12
C ASP A 83 -13.79 2.74 -16.29
N TRP A 84 -13.22 2.54 -15.11
CA TRP A 84 -12.46 3.58 -14.39
C TRP A 84 -10.95 3.29 -14.40
N ASN A 85 -10.52 2.64 -15.48
CA ASN A 85 -9.12 2.40 -15.86
C ASN A 85 -8.35 3.70 -16.04
N ARG A 86 -7.77 4.21 -14.94
CA ARG A 86 -6.85 5.35 -14.96
C ARG A 86 -5.46 4.92 -15.39
N GLU A 87 -5.39 4.27 -16.53
CA GLU A 87 -4.15 3.81 -17.11
C GLU A 87 -3.35 5.00 -17.63
N THR A 88 -2.10 5.09 -17.20
CA THR A 88 -1.09 5.94 -17.82
C THR A 88 0.11 5.06 -18.21
N PRO A 89 0.57 5.10 -19.47
CA PRO A 89 1.78 4.39 -19.86
C PRO A 89 2.98 4.89 -19.08
N LEU A 90 3.69 3.97 -18.43
CA LEU A 90 4.97 4.24 -17.76
C LEU A 90 6.11 3.59 -18.55
N THR A 91 7.12 4.38 -18.88
CA THR A 91 8.39 3.88 -19.41
C THR A 91 9.37 3.70 -18.25
N LEU A 92 9.78 2.47 -17.99
CA LEU A 92 10.82 2.16 -17.00
C LEU A 92 12.17 2.69 -17.47
N LEU A 93 12.90 3.35 -16.58
CA LEU A 93 14.17 4.01 -16.91
C LEU A 93 15.39 3.14 -16.61
N GLU A 94 15.26 2.16 -15.71
CA GLU A 94 16.35 1.25 -15.34
C GLU A 94 16.10 -0.14 -15.93
N ARG A 95 17.09 -0.67 -16.69
CA ARG A 95 17.03 -1.99 -17.35
C ARG A 95 17.23 -3.15 -16.37
N ARG A 96 16.34 -3.26 -15.39
CA ARG A 96 16.25 -4.39 -14.45
C ARG A 96 14.86 -5.01 -14.48
N ALA A 97 14.79 -6.32 -14.28
CA ALA A 97 13.52 -7.02 -14.09
C ALA A 97 12.79 -6.41 -12.88
N ILE A 98 11.51 -6.10 -13.05
CA ILE A 98 10.64 -5.72 -11.94
C ILE A 98 10.12 -6.99 -11.27
N GLN A 99 10.22 -7.02 -9.95
CA GLN A 99 9.46 -7.95 -9.12
C GLN A 99 8.19 -7.22 -8.69
N TYR A 100 7.04 -7.83 -8.96
CA TYR A 100 5.77 -7.34 -8.44
C TYR A 100 5.61 -7.78 -6.96
N PRO A 101 4.73 -7.16 -6.15
CA PRO A 101 3.96 -5.95 -6.43
C PRO A 101 4.87 -4.74 -6.62
N ALA A 102 4.45 -3.80 -7.48
CA ALA A 102 5.24 -2.65 -7.88
C ALA A 102 4.38 -1.38 -7.93
N TYR A 103 4.80 -0.34 -7.22
CA TYR A 103 4.09 0.94 -7.10
C TYR A 103 4.96 2.10 -7.55
N ALA A 104 4.44 2.92 -8.46
CA ALA A 104 5.04 4.18 -8.86
C ALA A 104 4.49 5.32 -8.01
N LEU A 105 5.39 6.09 -7.38
CA LEU A 105 5.05 7.33 -6.70
C LEU A 105 5.79 8.50 -7.34
N SER A 106 5.04 9.53 -7.72
CA SER A 106 5.60 10.87 -7.97
C SER A 106 5.58 11.61 -6.64
N ALA A 107 6.73 12.06 -6.15
CA ALA A 107 6.87 12.84 -4.93
C ALA A 107 8.11 13.75 -5.02
N SER A 108 8.13 14.84 -4.25
CA SER A 108 9.30 15.74 -4.13
C SER A 108 10.13 15.51 -2.86
N TRP A 109 9.64 14.68 -1.95
CA TRP A 109 10.33 14.19 -0.75
C TRP A 109 10.91 12.78 -0.98
N ASN A 110 11.57 12.21 0.03
CA ASN A 110 11.94 10.80 0.03
C ASN A 110 10.71 9.95 0.42
N PRO A 111 10.13 9.11 -0.46
CA PRO A 111 8.95 8.32 -0.14
C PRO A 111 9.20 7.16 0.82
N GLN A 112 10.45 6.85 1.16
CA GLN A 112 10.77 5.82 2.13
C GLN A 112 11.87 6.33 3.05
N PRO A 113 11.52 7.21 4.02
CA PRO A 113 12.49 7.82 4.94
C PRO A 113 13.14 6.81 5.88
N ARG A 114 12.51 5.66 6.12
CA ARG A 114 13.00 4.58 6.99
C ARG A 114 12.96 3.24 6.25
N PRO A 115 13.96 2.36 6.45
CA PRO A 115 14.09 1.12 5.69
C PRO A 115 13.02 0.10 6.07
N VAL A 116 12.59 -0.72 5.09
CA VAL A 116 11.66 -1.84 5.32
C VAL A 116 12.41 -3.16 5.19
N ALA A 117 12.49 -3.90 6.30
CA ALA A 117 13.17 -5.19 6.35
C ALA A 117 12.16 -6.34 6.29
N SER A 118 12.35 -7.29 5.37
CA SER A 118 11.71 -8.60 5.47
C SER A 118 12.43 -9.46 6.51
N PHE A 119 11.70 -10.37 7.15
CA PHE A 119 12.27 -11.29 8.14
C PHE A 119 11.50 -12.62 8.17
N ALA A 120 12.13 -13.67 8.69
CA ALA A 120 11.47 -14.97 8.88
C ALA A 120 10.47 -14.87 10.05
N SER A 121 9.22 -15.28 9.81
CA SER A 121 8.21 -15.31 10.87
C SER A 121 8.59 -16.30 11.99
N ALA A 122 8.00 -16.12 13.17
CA ALA A 122 8.33 -16.89 14.37
C ALA A 122 7.06 -17.36 15.09
N ALA A 123 7.18 -18.25 16.08
CA ALA A 123 6.03 -18.80 16.80
C ALA A 123 5.06 -17.72 17.33
N ALA A 124 5.58 -16.63 17.89
CA ALA A 124 4.76 -15.50 18.37
C ALA A 124 4.00 -14.76 17.26
N HIS A 125 4.52 -14.75 16.02
CA HIS A 125 3.85 -14.18 14.84
C HIS A 125 2.71 -15.09 14.37
N LEU A 126 2.95 -16.41 14.32
CA LEU A 126 1.91 -17.41 14.02
C LEU A 126 0.82 -17.42 15.09
N GLN A 127 1.17 -17.26 16.37
CA GLN A 127 0.22 -17.14 17.48
C GLN A 127 -0.66 -15.88 17.34
N ALA A 128 -0.07 -14.72 17.01
CA ALA A 128 -0.82 -13.48 16.81
C ALA A 128 -1.83 -13.61 15.65
N VAL A 129 -1.42 -14.22 14.53
CA VAL A 129 -2.35 -14.56 13.43
C VAL A 129 -3.43 -15.53 13.91
N GLY A 130 -3.07 -16.60 14.63
CA GLY A 130 -4.01 -17.61 15.13
C GLY A 130 -5.06 -17.05 16.10
N VAL A 131 -4.73 -16.01 16.87
CA VAL A 131 -5.70 -15.27 17.72
C VAL A 131 -6.72 -14.53 16.85
N GLU A 132 -6.28 -13.79 15.83
CA GLU A 132 -7.20 -13.08 14.93
C GLU A 132 -8.04 -14.04 14.08
N LEU A 133 -7.48 -15.14 13.58
CA LEU A 133 -8.24 -16.19 12.89
C LEU A 133 -9.35 -16.76 13.79
N ASN A 134 -9.03 -17.07 15.05
CA ASN A 134 -10.04 -17.55 16.00
C ASN A 134 -11.12 -16.50 16.30
N ARG A 135 -10.75 -15.21 16.39
CA ARG A 135 -11.70 -14.08 16.56
C ARG A 135 -12.63 -13.92 15.37
N LEU A 136 -12.17 -14.27 14.16
CA LEU A 136 -12.93 -14.33 12.92
C LEU A 136 -13.67 -15.66 12.71
N GLY A 137 -13.65 -16.59 13.68
CA GLY A 137 -14.28 -17.92 13.57
C GLY A 137 -13.51 -18.94 12.72
N ILE A 138 -12.41 -18.54 12.07
CA ILE A 138 -11.61 -19.36 11.16
C ILE A 138 -10.83 -20.42 11.96
N LYS A 139 -10.92 -21.69 11.54
CA LYS A 139 -10.29 -22.85 12.20
C LYS A 139 -9.08 -23.43 11.46
N LYS A 140 -8.65 -22.80 10.36
CA LYS A 140 -7.41 -23.15 9.65
C LYS A 140 -6.17 -22.79 10.49
N ALA A 141 -5.07 -23.47 10.23
CA ALA A 141 -3.78 -23.14 10.84
C ALA A 141 -3.26 -21.75 10.37
N PRO A 142 -2.61 -20.98 11.25
CA PRO A 142 -1.97 -19.72 10.88
C PRO A 142 -0.77 -19.97 9.95
N SER A 143 -0.72 -19.24 8.84
CA SER A 143 0.31 -19.37 7.80
C SER A 143 0.74 -17.97 7.35
N VAL A 144 1.85 -17.47 7.91
CA VAL A 144 2.42 -16.16 7.56
C VAL A 144 3.23 -16.29 6.28
N THR A 145 2.84 -15.56 5.24
CA THR A 145 3.41 -15.62 3.89
C THR A 145 4.25 -14.39 3.55
N GLN A 146 4.10 -13.31 4.33
CA GLN A 146 4.97 -12.14 4.28
C GLN A 146 5.09 -11.56 5.68
N ALA A 147 6.32 -11.21 6.10
CA ALA A 147 6.57 -10.52 7.36
C ALA A 147 7.57 -9.38 7.10
N LEU A 148 7.15 -8.16 7.39
CA LEU A 148 7.90 -6.92 7.20
C LEU A 148 7.99 -6.17 8.52
N ARG A 149 9.09 -5.46 8.74
CA ARG A 149 9.22 -4.52 9.86
C ARG A 149 9.79 -3.19 9.40
N THR A 150 9.30 -2.12 10.00
CA THR A 150 9.78 -0.75 9.85
C THR A 150 9.11 0.14 10.89
N ASP A 151 9.78 1.20 11.34
CA ASP A 151 9.17 2.31 12.08
C ASP A 151 8.24 3.08 11.10
N LEU A 152 6.93 2.99 11.30
CA LEU A 152 5.96 3.63 10.40
C LEU A 152 5.73 5.10 10.73
N ASP A 153 5.56 5.46 12.00
CA ASP A 153 5.16 6.80 12.43
C ASP A 153 6.29 7.70 12.95
N GLY A 154 7.53 7.24 12.88
CA GLY A 154 8.74 8.00 13.19
C GLY A 154 9.10 8.04 14.68
N ASP A 155 8.58 7.08 15.48
CA ASP A 155 8.81 7.03 16.93
C ASP A 155 10.08 6.26 17.34
N GLY A 156 10.79 5.68 16.37
CA GLY A 156 12.03 4.92 16.58
C GLY A 156 11.82 3.44 16.91
N ARG A 157 10.58 2.95 16.93
CA ARG A 157 10.24 1.54 17.17
C ARG A 157 9.66 0.92 15.90
N ASP A 158 10.12 -0.28 15.55
CA ASP A 158 9.59 -1.02 14.39
C ASP A 158 8.18 -1.55 14.66
N GLU A 159 7.23 -1.22 13.79
CA GLU A 159 6.01 -2.01 13.62
C GLU A 159 6.30 -3.30 12.88
N VAL A 160 5.55 -4.35 13.21
CA VAL A 160 5.58 -5.63 12.49
C VAL A 160 4.31 -5.79 11.67
N ILE A 161 4.45 -5.78 10.34
CA ILE A 161 3.36 -5.99 9.39
C ILE A 161 3.41 -7.44 8.92
N LEU A 162 2.33 -8.18 9.14
CA LEU A 162 2.19 -9.58 8.73
C LEU A 162 1.09 -9.71 7.69
N SER A 163 1.39 -10.41 6.60
CA SER A 163 0.36 -10.99 5.75
C SER A 163 0.32 -12.50 5.95
N ALA A 164 -0.88 -13.03 6.15
CA ALA A 164 -1.14 -14.44 6.32
C ALA A 164 -2.26 -14.87 5.37
N ASN A 165 -2.08 -16.01 4.71
CA ASN A 165 -3.03 -16.55 3.74
C ASN A 165 -3.22 -18.05 3.96
N GLN A 166 -4.19 -18.67 3.27
CA GLN A 166 -4.47 -20.10 3.40
C GLN A 166 -3.20 -20.97 3.20
N PRO A 167 -3.03 -22.08 3.95
CA PRO A 167 -1.93 -23.00 3.74
C PRO A 167 -1.85 -23.49 2.29
N GLY A 168 -0.63 -23.58 1.74
CA GLY A 168 -0.40 -23.91 0.34
C GLY A 168 -0.41 -22.72 -0.63
N PHE A 169 -0.64 -21.50 -0.14
CA PHE A 169 -0.32 -20.27 -0.87
C PHE A 169 1.14 -19.85 -0.61
N SER A 170 1.83 -19.40 -1.67
CA SER A 170 3.15 -18.78 -1.61
C SER A 170 3.27 -17.59 -2.58
N ILE A 171 4.23 -16.71 -2.32
CA ILE A 171 4.59 -15.62 -3.22
C ILE A 171 6.04 -15.83 -3.65
N ASN A 172 6.27 -16.00 -4.95
CA ASN A 172 7.58 -16.27 -5.52
C ASN A 172 7.89 -15.24 -6.61
N GLN A 173 8.95 -14.44 -6.42
CA GLN A 173 9.35 -13.33 -7.32
C GLN A 173 8.21 -12.33 -7.68
N GLY A 174 7.15 -12.29 -6.87
CA GLY A 174 5.97 -11.45 -7.11
C GLY A 174 4.77 -12.16 -7.74
N GLN A 175 4.97 -13.38 -8.24
CA GLN A 175 3.87 -14.23 -8.70
C GLN A 175 3.21 -14.92 -7.50
N ILE A 176 1.90 -15.08 -7.61
CA ILE A 176 1.06 -15.84 -6.68
C ILE A 176 1.11 -17.31 -7.11
N GLU A 177 1.59 -18.17 -6.22
CA GLU A 177 1.60 -19.62 -6.39
C GLU A 177 0.63 -20.24 -5.38
N GLY A 178 -0.14 -21.24 -5.82
CA GLY A 178 -1.08 -21.96 -4.97
C GLY A 178 -2.43 -22.19 -5.64
N ARG A 179 -3.44 -22.49 -4.82
CA ARG A 179 -4.83 -22.64 -5.27
C ARG A 179 -5.67 -21.41 -4.89
N TYR A 180 -6.70 -21.16 -5.70
CA TYR A 180 -7.85 -20.37 -5.25
C TYR A 180 -8.47 -21.02 -3.99
N ALA A 181 -9.05 -20.20 -3.13
CA ALA A 181 -9.80 -20.69 -1.97
C ALA A 181 -10.96 -21.59 -2.40
N GLN A 182 -11.21 -22.68 -1.68
CA GLN A 182 -12.27 -23.64 -2.01
C GLN A 182 -12.96 -24.19 -0.75
N GLU A 183 -12.27 -24.15 0.39
CA GLU A 183 -12.72 -24.75 1.65
C GLU A 183 -13.12 -23.69 2.66
N VAL A 184 -14.08 -24.03 3.51
CA VAL A 184 -14.49 -23.18 4.64
C VAL A 184 -13.27 -22.82 5.50
N GLY A 185 -13.12 -21.52 5.74
CA GLY A 185 -12.03 -20.95 6.49
C GLY A 185 -10.73 -20.76 5.71
N ASP A 186 -10.63 -21.07 4.41
CA ASP A 186 -9.57 -20.50 3.56
C ASP A 186 -9.65 -18.95 3.67
N TYR A 187 -8.50 -18.27 3.73
CA TYR A 187 -8.44 -16.87 4.21
C TYR A 187 -7.28 -16.06 3.62
N GLY A 188 -7.45 -14.73 3.61
CA GLY A 188 -6.38 -13.75 3.44
C GLY A 188 -6.50 -12.62 4.48
N LEU A 189 -5.41 -12.37 5.18
CA LEU A 189 -5.32 -11.49 6.35
C LEU A 189 -4.09 -10.57 6.23
N VAL A 190 -4.26 -9.29 6.55
CA VAL A 190 -3.14 -8.36 6.83
C VAL A 190 -3.36 -7.73 8.19
N LEU A 191 -2.34 -7.80 9.04
CA LEU A 191 -2.34 -7.15 10.35
C LEU A 191 -1.03 -6.42 10.61
N VAL A 192 -1.10 -5.41 11.49
CA VAL A 192 0.04 -4.69 12.04
C VAL A 192 0.10 -4.94 13.53
N ARG A 193 1.29 -5.21 14.06
CA ARG A 193 1.57 -5.22 15.49
C ARG A 193 2.37 -3.95 15.81
N LYS A 194 1.78 -3.03 16.58
CA LYS A 194 2.41 -1.77 17.01
C LYS A 194 2.54 -1.74 18.53
N LEU A 195 3.70 -1.29 18.99
CA LEU A 195 4.00 -1.05 20.40
C LEU A 195 3.64 0.41 20.72
N LEU A 196 2.60 0.67 21.50
CA LEU A 196 2.21 2.05 21.86
C LEU A 196 3.08 2.60 22.98
N SER A 197 3.37 1.77 23.97
CA SER A 197 4.37 1.97 25.04
C SER A 197 5.11 0.65 25.26
N ASP A 198 6.21 0.66 26.02
CA ASP A 198 7.08 -0.52 26.24
C ASP A 198 6.36 -1.81 26.69
N THR A 199 5.12 -1.69 27.20
CA THR A 199 4.28 -2.81 27.64
C THR A 199 2.93 -2.94 26.91
N ASP A 200 2.57 -2.01 26.01
CA ASP A 200 1.28 -2.00 25.30
C ASP A 200 1.45 -2.36 23.82
N LEU A 201 1.61 -3.66 23.55
CA LEU A 201 1.68 -4.22 22.21
C LEU A 201 0.28 -4.58 21.71
N ARG A 202 -0.16 -3.94 20.62
CA ARG A 202 -1.49 -4.14 20.04
C ARG A 202 -1.44 -4.70 18.62
N THR A 203 -2.42 -5.52 18.30
CA THR A 203 -2.69 -6.03 16.94
C THR A 203 -3.80 -5.21 16.30
N TYR A 204 -3.57 -4.75 15.08
CA TYR A 204 -4.52 -4.03 14.24
C TYR A 204 -4.72 -4.84 12.96
N VAL A 205 -5.90 -5.43 12.77
CA VAL A 205 -6.27 -6.03 11.48
C VAL A 205 -6.57 -4.89 10.51
N LEU A 206 -5.82 -4.81 9.41
CA LEU A 206 -6.11 -3.90 8.31
C LEU A 206 -7.19 -4.51 7.42
N GLU A 207 -6.99 -5.77 7.04
CA GLU A 207 -7.86 -6.49 6.13
C GLU A 207 -8.00 -7.95 6.53
N ALA A 208 -9.22 -8.48 6.43
CA ALA A 208 -9.51 -9.89 6.55
C ALA A 208 -10.59 -10.28 5.53
N THR A 209 -10.41 -11.41 4.85
CA THR A 209 -11.44 -12.05 4.04
C THR A 209 -11.27 -13.55 4.16
N HIS A 210 -12.36 -14.29 4.21
CA HIS A 210 -12.34 -15.74 4.38
C HIS A 210 -13.59 -16.38 3.76
N LEU A 211 -13.53 -17.68 3.50
CA LEU A 211 -14.62 -18.42 2.88
C LEU A 211 -15.56 -18.99 3.95
N GLU A 212 -16.80 -18.53 4.01
CA GLU A 212 -17.77 -18.94 5.05
C GLU A 212 -18.46 -20.28 4.74
N LYS A 213 -18.62 -20.62 3.46
CA LYS A 213 -19.22 -21.88 2.97
C LYS A 213 -18.37 -22.48 1.84
N PRO A 214 -18.41 -23.79 1.57
CA PRO A 214 -17.64 -24.38 0.47
C PRO A 214 -18.00 -23.73 -0.87
N PHE A 215 -17.03 -23.63 -1.78
CA PHE A 215 -17.33 -23.20 -3.14
C PHE A 215 -18.05 -24.32 -3.90
N ASP A 216 -19.30 -24.08 -4.30
CA ASP A 216 -20.17 -25.06 -4.97
C ASP A 216 -20.37 -24.81 -6.48
N GLY A 217 -19.75 -23.74 -7.03
CA GLY A 217 -19.89 -23.35 -8.42
C GLY A 217 -21.18 -22.60 -8.78
N THR A 218 -22.06 -22.31 -7.81
CA THR A 218 -23.34 -21.63 -8.05
C THR A 218 -23.25 -20.11 -7.85
N GLU A 219 -22.37 -19.68 -6.95
CA GLU A 219 -21.86 -18.31 -6.91
C GLU A 219 -20.63 -18.22 -7.85
N GLY A 220 -20.31 -17.02 -8.34
CA GLY A 220 -19.14 -16.81 -9.20
C GLY A 220 -17.84 -17.30 -8.56
N MET A 221 -16.87 -17.67 -9.41
CA MET A 221 -15.57 -18.29 -9.04
C MET A 221 -14.97 -17.77 -7.73
N PRO A 222 -14.39 -18.65 -6.89
CA PRO A 222 -14.33 -18.45 -5.46
C PRO A 222 -13.59 -17.16 -5.07
N THR A 223 -14.31 -16.31 -4.34
CA THR A 223 -14.02 -14.89 -4.15
C THR A 223 -12.92 -14.59 -3.14
N VAL A 224 -12.26 -15.62 -2.58
CA VAL A 224 -11.43 -15.46 -1.37
C VAL A 224 -9.94 -15.33 -1.68
N ILE A 225 -9.33 -14.46 -0.88
CA ILE A 225 -8.47 -13.41 -1.38
C ILE A 225 -7.04 -13.68 -0.96
N THR A 226 -6.12 -13.59 -1.92
CA THR A 226 -4.72 -13.55 -1.55
C THR A 226 -4.34 -12.11 -1.24
N ARG A 227 -3.97 -11.88 0.02
CA ARG A 227 -3.57 -10.57 0.55
C ARG A 227 -2.05 -10.49 0.59
N ARG A 228 -1.50 -9.29 0.38
CA ARG A 228 -0.09 -8.98 0.64
C ARG A 228 0.13 -7.48 0.89
N VAL A 229 1.27 -7.12 1.45
CA VAL A 229 1.78 -5.74 1.45
C VAL A 229 2.44 -5.48 0.11
N GLY A 230 1.95 -4.45 -0.58
CA GLY A 230 2.44 -3.97 -1.87
C GLY A 230 3.70 -3.12 -1.75
N ALA A 231 3.63 -2.07 -0.92
CA ALA A 231 4.74 -1.20 -0.54
C ALA A 231 4.42 -0.49 0.78
N ILE A 232 5.43 0.09 1.42
CA ILE A 232 5.27 0.94 2.61
C ILE A 232 6.01 2.25 2.30
N LEU A 233 5.27 3.35 2.24
CA LEU A 233 5.73 4.63 1.69
C LEU A 233 5.10 5.82 2.41
N ASP A 234 5.86 6.91 2.54
CA ASP A 234 5.39 8.25 2.87
C ASP A 234 4.68 8.86 1.65
N LEU A 235 3.34 8.86 1.66
CA LEU A 235 2.51 9.26 0.51
C LEU A 235 2.00 10.70 0.61
N ASP A 236 2.04 11.32 1.79
CA ASP A 236 1.58 12.71 2.00
C ASP A 236 2.69 13.72 2.33
N GLY A 237 3.89 13.25 2.66
CA GLY A 237 5.07 14.06 2.94
C GLY A 237 5.20 14.51 4.39
N ASP A 238 4.42 13.94 5.32
CA ASP A 238 4.50 14.24 6.76
C ASP A 238 5.66 13.52 7.47
N GLY A 239 6.37 12.62 6.76
CA GLY A 239 7.49 11.83 7.27
C GLY A 239 7.08 10.50 7.91
N LYS A 240 5.80 10.19 8.04
CA LYS A 240 5.27 8.85 8.38
C LYS A 240 5.05 8.05 7.11
N MET A 241 4.83 6.74 7.24
CA MET A 241 4.62 5.86 6.09
C MET A 241 3.26 5.17 6.16
N GLU A 242 2.50 5.30 5.08
CA GLU A 242 1.33 4.49 4.80
C GLU A 242 1.71 3.07 4.39
N ILE A 243 0.87 2.11 4.76
CA ILE A 243 0.94 0.73 4.27
C ILE A 243 0.02 0.61 3.07
N ILE A 244 0.58 0.19 1.93
CA ILE A 244 -0.20 -0.18 0.74
C ILE A 244 -0.40 -1.69 0.77
N THR A 245 -1.65 -2.14 0.83
CA THR A 245 -2.03 -3.56 0.74
C THR A 245 -2.63 -3.87 -0.64
N GLU A 246 -2.38 -5.08 -1.14
CA GLU A 246 -3.03 -5.64 -2.31
C GLU A 246 -4.00 -6.73 -1.92
N ASP A 247 -5.11 -6.81 -2.65
CA ASP A 247 -5.85 -8.05 -2.86
C ASP A 247 -5.78 -8.52 -4.32
N TRP A 248 -5.77 -9.84 -4.47
CA TRP A 248 -6.09 -10.55 -5.70
C TRP A 248 -7.27 -11.48 -5.44
N VAL A 249 -8.29 -11.35 -6.29
CA VAL A 249 -9.48 -12.21 -6.38
C VAL A 249 -9.46 -12.97 -7.70
N HIS A 250 -10.40 -13.88 -7.92
CA HIS A 250 -10.64 -14.37 -9.27
C HIS A 250 -11.00 -13.20 -10.18
N GLU A 251 -10.38 -13.13 -11.37
CA GLU A 251 -10.62 -12.12 -12.40
C GLU A 251 -10.50 -10.64 -11.96
N GLY A 252 -9.88 -10.37 -10.81
CA GLY A 252 -9.74 -9.01 -10.28
C GLY A 252 -8.64 -8.81 -9.25
N TRP A 253 -8.34 -7.55 -8.97
CA TRP A 253 -7.31 -7.12 -8.02
C TRP A 253 -7.58 -5.70 -7.53
N GLY A 254 -7.02 -5.37 -6.36
CA GLY A 254 -7.17 -4.06 -5.74
C GLY A 254 -5.94 -3.59 -4.99
N SER A 255 -6.03 -2.37 -4.50
CA SER A 255 -5.00 -1.70 -3.70
C SER A 255 -5.63 -0.77 -2.69
N LYS A 256 -5.26 -0.89 -1.42
CA LYS A 256 -5.75 -0.06 -0.33
C LYS A 256 -4.59 0.56 0.42
N VAL A 257 -4.79 1.78 0.90
CA VAL A 257 -3.75 2.55 1.57
C VAL A 257 -4.21 2.85 2.99
N TRP A 258 -3.37 2.48 3.95
CA TRP A 258 -3.66 2.55 5.38
C TRP A 258 -2.70 3.51 6.06
N ARG A 259 -3.24 4.55 6.70
CA ARG A 259 -2.49 5.53 7.50
C ARG A 259 -2.76 5.34 8.98
N TRP A 260 -1.74 5.51 9.81
CA TRP A 260 -1.88 5.58 11.26
C TRP A 260 -2.41 6.96 11.69
N ASP A 261 -3.57 7.02 12.36
CA ASP A 261 -4.19 8.27 12.83
C ASP A 261 -3.75 8.70 14.25
N GLY A 262 -2.74 8.04 14.82
CA GLY A 262 -2.32 8.17 16.22
C GLY A 262 -3.05 7.24 17.19
N ARG A 263 -4.10 6.54 16.75
CA ARG A 263 -4.88 5.59 17.58
C ARG A 263 -5.16 4.26 16.88
N ARG A 264 -5.37 4.28 15.56
CA ARG A 264 -5.69 3.14 14.70
C ARG A 264 -5.18 3.37 13.27
N PHE A 265 -5.15 2.31 12.48
CA PHE A 265 -5.03 2.43 11.04
C PHE A 265 -6.38 2.80 10.41
N VAL A 266 -6.38 3.75 9.49
CA VAL A 266 -7.55 4.19 8.70
C VAL A 266 -7.24 4.09 7.22
N LYS A 267 -8.21 3.62 6.43
CA LYS A 267 -8.11 3.54 4.98
C LYS A 267 -8.25 4.94 4.37
N VAL A 268 -7.25 5.40 3.62
CA VAL A 268 -7.19 6.74 3.02
C VAL A 268 -7.29 6.74 1.49
N LEU A 269 -6.87 5.65 0.85
CA LEU A 269 -7.16 5.36 -0.57
C LEU A 269 -7.60 3.90 -0.74
N GLU A 270 -8.37 3.66 -1.79
CA GLU A 270 -8.85 2.34 -2.21
C GLU A 270 -9.14 2.37 -3.71
N TRP A 271 -8.66 1.38 -4.43
CA TRP A 271 -8.95 1.14 -5.84
C TRP A 271 -9.08 -0.37 -6.08
N GLY A 272 -9.93 -0.78 -7.03
CA GLY A 272 -10.04 -2.17 -7.46
C GLY A 272 -10.75 -2.32 -8.80
N CYS A 273 -10.47 -3.41 -9.51
CA CYS A 273 -11.13 -3.86 -10.73
C CYS A 273 -11.33 -5.38 -10.66
N GLY A 274 -12.45 -5.85 -11.20
CA GLY A 274 -12.74 -7.25 -11.50
C GLY A 274 -13.90 -7.31 -12.49
N VAL A 275 -14.03 -8.43 -13.22
CA VAL A 275 -15.14 -8.68 -14.16
C VAL A 275 -16.16 -9.67 -13.61
#